data_AF-K2CBV9-F1
#
_entry.id   AF-K2CBV9-F1
#
_cell.length_a   1.000
_cell.length_b   1.000
_cell.length_c   1.000
_cell.angle_alpha   90.00
_cell.angle_beta   90.00
_cell.angle_gamma   90.00
#
_symmetry.space_group_name_H-M   'P 1'
#
loop_
_entity.id
_entity.type
_entity.pdbx_description
1 polymer ?
#
loop_
_entity_poly.entity_id
_entity_poly.type
_entity_poly.pdbx_seq_one_letter_code
_entity_poly.pdbx_strand_id
1 'polypeptide(L)'
;MEITKPTIKQLAIGLYIVASLGYIGLIVWTNFKVQYSERAFQSGQADAIARLIDQAGDPGCQPFSVYNQQQEVQLVNVACLQAATDTTTTN
;
A
#
# COMPACT_ATOMS: atom_id res chain seq x y z
N MET A 1 -16.92 36.59 -41.50
CA MET A 1 -17.21 36.72 -40.06
C MET A 1 -15.99 37.38 -39.43
N GLU A 2 -15.96 38.72 -39.35
CA GLU A 2 -14.85 39.42 -38.72
C GLU A 2 -14.96 39.22 -37.21
N ILE A 3 -14.12 38.35 -36.66
CA ILE A 3 -14.11 38.12 -35.22
C ILE A 3 -13.52 39.38 -34.57
N THR A 4 -14.39 40.20 -34.02
CA THR A 4 -14.02 41.42 -33.30
C THR A 4 -13.15 41.01 -32.10
N LYS A 5 -12.02 41.69 -31.89
CA LYS A 5 -11.08 41.47 -30.76
C LYS A 5 -11.73 41.19 -29.38
N PRO A 6 -12.84 41.86 -28.97
CA PRO A 6 -13.48 41.55 -27.68
C PRO A 6 -14.04 40.11 -27.59
N THR A 7 -14.51 39.54 -28.70
CA THR A 7 -15.10 38.20 -28.75
C THR A 7 -14.05 37.11 -28.58
N ILE A 8 -12.84 37.31 -29.12
CA ILE A 8 -11.70 36.39 -28.94
C ILE A 8 -11.28 36.34 -27.48
N LYS A 9 -11.24 37.49 -26.79
CA LYS A 9 -10.86 37.55 -25.38
C LYS A 9 -11.84 36.77 -24.50
N GLN A 10 -13.15 36.92 -24.73
CA GLN A 10 -14.17 36.18 -23.98
C GLN A 10 -14.10 34.68 -24.24
N LEU A 11 -13.85 34.27 -25.49
CA LEU A 11 -13.72 32.86 -25.86
C LEU A 11 -12.45 32.23 -25.26
N ALA A 12 -11.34 32.96 -25.23
CA ALA A 12 -10.10 32.53 -24.59
C ALA A 12 -10.27 32.35 -23.07
N ILE A 13 -10.97 33.26 -22.39
CA ILE A 13 -11.26 33.15 -20.96
C ILE A 13 -12.18 31.96 -20.68
N GLY A 14 -13.23 31.76 -21.48
CA GLY A 14 -14.13 30.61 -21.35
C GLY A 14 -13.39 29.29 -21.52
N LEU A 15 -12.56 29.17 -22.56
CA LEU A 15 -11.71 28.00 -22.79
C LEU A 15 -10.75 27.77 -21.61
N TYR A 16 -10.12 28.84 -21.10
CA TYR A 16 -9.20 28.76 -19.97
C TYR A 16 -9.88 28.22 -18.70
N ILE A 17 -11.09 28.67 -18.40
CA ILE A 17 -11.85 28.20 -17.24
C ILE A 17 -12.18 26.71 -17.39
N VAL A 18 -12.68 26.29 -18.55
CA VAL A 18 -13.01 24.87 -18.80
C VAL A 18 -11.78 23.99 -18.72
N ALA A 19 -10.67 24.41 -19.34
CA ALA A 19 -9.40 23.70 -19.27
C ALA A 19 -8.87 23.60 -17.82
N SER A 20 -8.99 24.68 -17.05
CA SER A 20 -8.58 24.70 -15.64
C SER A 20 -9.41 23.77 -14.77
N LEU A 21 -10.74 23.78 -14.94
CA LEU A 21 -11.63 22.87 -14.21
C LEU A 21 -11.35 21.41 -14.56
N GLY A 22 -11.13 21.10 -15.85
CA GLY A 22 -10.75 19.76 -16.28
C GLY A 22 -9.42 19.31 -15.67
N TYR A 23 -8.42 20.19 -15.65
CA TYR A 23 -7.11 19.91 -15.07
C TYR A 23 -7.19 19.64 -13.56
N ILE A 24 -7.91 20.48 -12.81
CA ILE A 24 -8.12 20.29 -11.37
C ILE A 24 -8.86 18.98 -11.10
N GLY A 25 -9.90 18.67 -11.89
CA GLY A 25 -10.64 17.42 -11.78
C GLY A 25 -9.75 16.18 -11.96
N LEU A 26 -8.86 16.21 -12.95
CA LEU A 26 -7.89 15.13 -13.16
C LEU A 26 -6.92 14.99 -11.98
N ILE A 27 -6.41 16.09 -11.43
CA ILE A 27 -5.53 16.06 -10.26
C ILE A 27 -6.24 15.47 -9.05
N VAL A 28 -7.46 15.90 -8.76
CA VAL A 28 -8.21 15.39 -7.60
C VAL A 28 -8.48 13.90 -7.76
N TRP A 29 -8.86 13.46 -8.97
CA TRP A 29 -9.10 12.05 -9.26
C TRP A 29 -7.84 11.19 -9.11
N THR A 30 -6.71 11.61 -9.66
CA THR A 30 -5.45 10.86 -9.56
C THR A 30 -4.96 10.78 -8.12
N ASN A 31 -5.00 11.88 -7.38
CA ASN A 31 -4.65 11.88 -5.96
C ASN A 31 -5.57 10.99 -5.13
N PHE A 32 -6.89 11.03 -5.38
CA PHE A 32 -7.83 10.16 -4.69
C PHE A 32 -7.52 8.68 -4.94
N LYS A 33 -7.30 8.30 -6.20
CA LYS A 33 -6.97 6.92 -6.58
C LYS A 33 -5.68 6.45 -5.89
N VAL A 34 -4.62 7.27 -5.95
CA VAL A 34 -3.31 6.94 -5.37
C VAL A 34 -3.40 6.83 -3.85
N GLN A 35 -4.04 7.79 -3.18
CA GLN A 35 -4.19 7.73 -1.72
C GLN A 35 -5.03 6.54 -1.27
N TYR A 36 -6.09 6.21 -2.02
CA TYR A 36 -6.91 5.05 -1.69
C TYR A 36 -6.15 3.74 -1.87
N SER A 37 -5.42 3.58 -2.99
CA SER A 37 -4.60 2.38 -3.22
C SER A 37 -3.48 2.25 -2.20
N GLU A 38 -2.81 3.36 -1.87
CA GLU A 38 -1.71 3.38 -0.91
C GLU A 38 -2.20 3.00 0.49
N ARG A 39 -3.32 3.57 0.93
CA ARG A 39 -3.92 3.22 2.23
C ARG A 39 -4.34 1.75 2.29
N ALA A 40 -4.96 1.23 1.23
CA ALA A 40 -5.35 -0.17 1.17
C ALA A 40 -4.13 -1.11 1.21
N PHE A 41 -3.05 -0.74 0.52
CA PHE A 41 -1.80 -1.49 0.52
C PHE A 41 -1.12 -1.48 1.89
N GLN A 42 -1.04 -0.31 2.54
CA GLN A 42 -0.50 -0.17 3.89
C GLN A 42 -1.33 -0.95 4.91
N SER A 43 -2.67 -0.91 4.82
CA SER A 43 -3.53 -1.69 5.71
C SER A 43 -3.37 -3.21 5.50
N GLY A 44 -3.23 -3.66 4.25
CA GLY A 44 -3.01 -5.06 3.94
C GLY A 44 -1.66 -5.57 4.45
N GLN A 45 -0.61 -4.77 4.30
CA GLN A 45 0.70 -5.09 4.90
C GLN A 45 0.63 -5.14 6.42
N ALA A 46 -0.02 -4.18 7.06
CA ALA A 46 -0.16 -4.15 8.52
C ALA A 46 -0.89 -5.41 9.04
N ASP A 47 -1.98 -5.83 8.39
CA ASP A 47 -2.70 -7.06 8.75
C ASP A 47 -1.85 -8.32 8.52
N ALA A 48 -1.14 -8.41 7.39
CA ALA A 48 -0.25 -9.52 7.11
C ALA A 48 0.87 -9.64 8.16
N ILE A 49 1.51 -8.51 8.51
CA ILE A 49 2.55 -8.48 9.55
C ILE A 49 1.95 -8.84 10.92
N ALA A 50 0.78 -8.32 11.27
CA ALA A 50 0.12 -8.64 12.53
C ALA A 50 -0.14 -10.14 12.67
N ARG A 51 -0.61 -10.81 11.61
CA ARG A 51 -0.80 -12.27 11.58
C ARG A 51 0.50 -13.04 11.72
N LEU A 52 1.58 -12.57 11.09
CA LEU A 52 2.90 -13.19 11.24
C LEU A 52 3.43 -13.07 12.67
N ILE A 53 3.20 -11.92 13.31
CA ILE A 53 3.57 -11.70 14.72
C ILE A 53 2.77 -12.63 15.63
N ASP A 54 1.46 -12.75 15.40
CA ASP A 54 0.57 -13.61 16.19
C ASP A 54 0.98 -15.08 16.08
N GLN A 55 1.23 -15.57 14.86
CA GLN A 55 1.71 -16.93 14.61
C GLN A 55 3.11 -17.18 15.20
N ALA A 56 4.01 -16.19 15.13
CA ALA A 56 5.33 -16.29 15.74
C ALA A 56 5.29 -16.20 17.28
N GLY A 57 4.25 -15.58 17.84
CA GLY A 57 4.01 -15.45 19.28
C GLY A 57 3.40 -16.69 19.93
N ASP A 58 2.97 -17.67 19.13
CA ASP A 58 2.41 -18.92 19.65
C ASP A 58 3.47 -19.66 20.50
N PRO A 59 3.19 -19.94 21.78
CA PRO A 59 4.09 -20.67 22.67
C PRO A 59 4.38 -22.10 22.20
N GLY A 60 3.59 -22.64 21.26
CA GLY A 60 3.78 -23.97 20.69
C GLY A 60 5.05 -24.12 19.85
N CYS A 61 5.74 -23.02 19.49
CA CYS A 61 7.00 -23.04 18.73
C CYS A 61 6.95 -23.87 17.43
N GLN A 62 5.76 -24.03 16.85
CA GLN A 62 5.57 -24.83 15.64
C GLN A 62 5.94 -24.00 14.41
N PRO A 63 6.63 -24.61 13.41
CA PRO A 63 6.83 -23.95 12.12
C PRO A 63 5.49 -23.64 11.46
N PHE A 64 5.36 -22.46 10.87
CA PHE A 64 4.19 -22.06 10.11
C PHE A 64 4.58 -21.65 8.68
N SER A 65 3.73 -21.98 7.72
CA SER A 65 3.96 -21.71 6.31
C SER A 65 3.57 -20.28 5.95
N VAL A 66 4.49 -19.56 5.31
CA VAL A 66 4.25 -18.24 4.73
C VAL A 66 4.36 -18.34 3.22
N TYR A 67 3.36 -17.78 2.55
CA TYR A 67 3.24 -17.79 1.10
C TYR A 67 3.57 -16.43 0.52
N ASN A 68 4.47 -16.38 -0.46
CA ASN A 68 4.67 -15.24 -1.33
C ASN A 68 4.44 -15.67 -2.78
N GLN A 69 3.23 -15.36 -3.29
CA GLN A 69 2.76 -15.72 -4.62
C GLN A 69 2.81 -17.23 -4.91
N GLN A 70 3.95 -17.74 -5.40
CA GLN A 70 4.16 -19.13 -5.79
C GLN A 70 5.21 -19.84 -4.92
N GLN A 71 5.83 -19.13 -3.97
CA GLN A 71 6.85 -19.66 -3.08
C GLN A 71 6.29 -19.79 -1.67
N GLU A 72 6.42 -20.98 -1.11
CA GLU A 72 6.11 -21.29 0.27
C GLU A 72 7.42 -21.44 1.05
N VAL A 73 7.51 -20.77 2.20
CA VAL A 73 8.62 -20.93 3.14
C VAL A 73 8.07 -21.22 4.53
N GLN A 74 8.70 -22.13 5.26
CA GLN A 74 8.35 -22.39 6.65
C GLN A 74 9.17 -21.47 7.56
N LEU A 75 8.48 -20.70 8.39
CA LEU A 75 9.08 -19.82 9.38
C LEU A 75 8.88 -20.40 10.77
N VAL A 76 9.84 -20.18 11.65
CA VAL A 76 9.78 -20.51 13.07
C VAL A 76 10.40 -19.37 13.86
N ASN A 77 9.85 -19.08 15.04
CA ASN A 77 10.38 -18.02 15.88
C ASN A 77 11.80 -18.39 16.36
N VAL A 78 12.76 -17.49 16.12
CA VAL A 78 14.16 -17.68 16.53
C VAL A 78 14.33 -17.82 18.05
N ALA A 79 13.43 -17.24 18.85
CA ALA A 79 13.41 -17.43 20.30
C ALA A 79 13.20 -18.91 20.67
N CYS A 80 12.42 -19.66 19.88
CA CYS A 80 12.23 -21.09 20.07
C CYS A 80 13.48 -21.90 19.73
N LEU A 81 14.29 -21.46 18.77
CA LEU A 81 15.57 -22.11 18.45
C LEU A 81 16.60 -21.94 19.57
N GLN A 82 16.64 -20.76 20.21
CA GLN A 82 17.59 -20.50 21.30
C GLN A 82 17.26 -21.35 22.54
N ALA A 83 15.97 -21.50 22.89
CA ALA A 83 15.55 -22.33 24.02
C ALA A 83 15.94 -23.83 23.87
N ALA A 84 15.92 -24.36 22.64
CA ALA A 84 16.38 -25.73 22.37
C ALA A 84 17.91 -25.90 22.52
N THR A 85 18.67 -24.83 22.27
CA THR A 85 20.14 -24.86 22.30
C THR A 85 20.66 -24.82 23.74
N ASP A 86 20.00 -24.07 24.62
CA ASP A 86 20.36 -23.98 26.04
C ASP A 86 20.11 -25.30 26.80
N THR A 87 19.13 -26.10 26.37
CA THR A 87 18.82 -27.38 27.01
C THR A 87 19.80 -28.50 26.61
N THR A 88 20.51 -28.36 25.49
CA THR A 88 21.40 -29.40 24.95
C THR A 88 22.86 -29.27 25.45
N THR A 89 23.21 -28.16 26.10
CA THR A 89 24.55 -27.93 26.70
C THR A 89 24.51 -28.04 28.23
N THR A 90 23.74 -28.99 28.77
CA THR A 90 23.86 -29.40 30.18
C THR A 90 23.53 -30.88 30.30
N ASN A 91 24.39 -31.75 29.76
CA ASN A 91 24.59 -33.14 30.22
C ASN A 91 25.92 -33.67 29.68
#